data_AF-A0A1S0TFK9-F1
#
_entry.id   AF-A0A1S0TFK9-F1
#
_cell.length_a   1.000
_cell.length_b   1.000
_cell.length_c   1.000
_cell.angle_alpha   90.00
_cell.angle_beta   90.00
_cell.angle_gamma   90.00
#
_symmetry.space_group_name_H-M   'P 1'
#
loop_
_entity.id
_entity.type
_entity.pdbx_description
1 polymer ?
#
loop_
_entity_poly.entity_id
_entity_poly.type
_entity_poly.pdbx_seq_one_letter_code
_entity_poly.pdbx_strand_id
1 'polypeptide(L)'
;MRIHTGEKPHSCSNCGMNFTQKVSLLKHMMIHTGEKPYNCSRCGMNFTQKGNLDKHIRRIHSGEKPYSCSECGMNFADSWSRLRHWRTHINEKPYACSVCNKTFSQSNNMKLHMKIHNNDRR
;
A
#
# COMPACT_ATOMS: atom_id res chain seq x y z
N MET A 1 -32.37 -3.16 -2.06
CA MET A 1 -31.36 -4.10 -1.53
C MET A 1 -30.32 -4.34 -2.63
N ARG A 2 -29.12 -3.74 -2.55
CA ARG A 2 -28.05 -3.96 -3.54
C ARG A 2 -27.28 -5.20 -3.10
N ILE A 3 -27.58 -6.34 -3.70
CA ILE A 3 -26.94 -7.62 -3.40
C ILE A 3 -25.51 -7.52 -3.93
N HIS A 4 -24.52 -7.59 -3.03
CA HIS A 4 -23.11 -7.58 -3.39
C HIS A 4 -22.73 -9.01 -3.80
N THR A 5 -23.04 -9.43 -5.04
CA THR A 5 -22.80 -10.81 -5.51
C THR A 5 -21.32 -11.15 -5.69
N GLY A 6 -20.40 -10.20 -5.45
CA GLY A 6 -18.96 -10.43 -5.59
C GLY A 6 -18.49 -10.77 -7.01
N GLU A 7 -19.40 -10.81 -7.97
CA GLU A 7 -19.10 -11.14 -9.36
C GLU A 7 -18.12 -10.11 -9.95
N LYS A 8 -17.13 -10.63 -10.68
CA LYS A 8 -16.06 -9.86 -11.30
C LYS A 8 -16.07 -10.13 -12.81
N PRO A 9 -17.07 -9.63 -13.56
CA PRO A 9 -17.29 -9.99 -14.95
C PRO A 9 -16.24 -9.40 -15.90
N HIS A 10 -15.39 -8.48 -15.45
CA HIS A 10 -14.42 -7.80 -16.30
C HIS A 10 -13.02 -8.36 -16.08
N SER A 11 -12.50 -9.13 -17.04
CA SER A 11 -11.18 -9.76 -16.96
C SER A 11 -10.11 -8.96 -17.70
N CYS A 12 -8.90 -8.93 -17.15
CA CYS A 12 -7.71 -8.43 -17.83
C CYS A 12 -7.12 -9.53 -18.72
N SER A 13 -6.98 -9.25 -20.02
CA SER A 13 -6.37 -10.17 -20.99
C SER A 13 -4.90 -10.46 -20.71
N ASN A 14 -4.19 -9.53 -20.08
CA ASN A 14 -2.73 -9.61 -19.92
C ASN A 14 -2.30 -10.41 -18.68
N CYS A 15 -3.11 -10.45 -17.63
CA CYS A 15 -2.77 -11.14 -16.38
C CYS A 15 -3.92 -11.97 -15.77
N GLY A 16 -5.08 -12.05 -16.42
CA GLY A 16 -6.22 -12.83 -15.97
C GLY A 16 -6.94 -12.26 -14.74
N MET A 17 -6.55 -11.10 -14.21
CA MET A 17 -7.21 -10.49 -13.05
C MET A 17 -8.63 -10.06 -13.39
N ASN A 18 -9.56 -10.34 -12.48
CA ASN A 18 -10.98 -10.02 -12.63
C ASN A 18 -11.37 -8.80 -11.79
N PHE A 19 -12.26 -7.97 -12.33
CA PHE A 19 -12.74 -6.73 -11.75
C PHE A 19 -14.27 -6.66 -11.75
N THR A 20 -14.84 -6.13 -10.68
CA THR A 20 -16.30 -5.92 -10.53
C THR A 20 -16.82 -4.78 -11.41
N GLN A 21 -15.95 -3.84 -11.82
CA GLN A 21 -16.32 -2.67 -12.61
C GLN A 21 -15.36 -2.49 -13.79
N LYS A 22 -15.90 -2.16 -14.97
CA LYS A 22 -15.10 -1.86 -16.17
C LYS A 22 -14.11 -0.73 -15.95
N VAL A 23 -14.49 0.32 -15.22
CA VAL A 23 -13.59 1.43 -14.85
C VAL A 23 -12.36 0.94 -14.08
N SER A 24 -12.52 -0.05 -13.20
CA SER A 24 -11.40 -0.62 -12.45
C SER A 24 -10.46 -1.42 -13.36
N LEU A 25 -11.02 -2.17 -14.32
CA LEU A 25 -10.21 -2.85 -15.35
C LEU A 25 -9.43 -1.83 -16.20
N LEU A 26 -10.08 -0.78 -16.72
CA LEU A 26 -9.41 0.26 -17.51
C LEU A 26 -8.27 0.93 -16.72
N LYS A 27 -8.50 1.23 -15.43
CA LYS A 27 -7.44 1.77 -14.56
C LYS A 27 -6.29 0.79 -14.35
N HIS A 28 -6.60 -0.51 -14.26
CA HIS A 28 -5.60 -1.56 -14.14
C HIS A 28 -4.76 -1.68 -15.43
N MET A 29 -5.36 -1.53 -16.61
CA MET A 29 -4.64 -1.62 -17.89
C MET A 29 -3.48 -0.62 -18.01
N MET A 30 -3.55 0.52 -17.32
CA MET A 30 -2.42 1.48 -17.25
C MET A 30 -1.13 0.88 -16.68
N ILE A 31 -1.21 -0.20 -15.89
CA ILE A 31 -0.04 -0.93 -15.40
C ILE A 31 0.67 -1.67 -16.54
N HIS A 32 -0.09 -2.16 -17.53
CA HIS A 32 0.45 -2.87 -18.68
C HIS A 32 0.92 -1.92 -19.78
N THR A 33 0.20 -0.82 -20.03
CA THR A 33 0.58 0.17 -21.05
C THR A 33 1.67 1.13 -20.56
N GLY A 34 1.82 1.27 -19.24
CA GLY A 34 2.72 2.26 -18.63
C GLY A 34 2.19 3.70 -18.69
N GLU A 35 0.97 3.91 -19.19
CA GLU A 35 0.35 5.23 -19.27
C GLU A 35 0.19 5.87 -17.88
N LYS A 36 0.64 7.11 -17.75
CA LYS A 36 0.57 7.88 -16.51
C LYS A 36 0.08 9.30 -16.82
N PRO A 37 -1.23 9.49 -17.06
CA PRO A 37 -1.76 10.74 -17.61
C PRO A 37 -1.71 11.93 -16.64
N TYR A 38 -1.43 11.70 -15.35
CA TYR A 38 -1.43 12.76 -14.34
C TYR A 38 0.01 13.18 -14.01
N ASN A 39 0.40 14.40 -14.41
CA ASN A 39 1.73 14.94 -14.18
C ASN A 39 1.77 15.90 -12.97
N CYS A 40 2.82 15.83 -12.17
CA CYS A 40 3.14 16.82 -11.16
C CYS A 40 3.93 17.97 -11.78
N SER A 41 3.30 19.13 -11.93
CA SER A 41 3.94 20.32 -12.51
C SER A 41 5.16 20.83 -11.74
N ARG A 42 5.30 20.47 -10.46
CA ARG A 42 6.42 20.92 -9.61
C ARG A 42 7.69 20.07 -9.74
N CYS A 43 7.57 18.77 -10.06
CA CYS A 43 8.72 17.86 -10.12
C CYS A 43 8.73 16.93 -11.36
N GLY A 44 7.76 17.06 -12.26
CA GLY A 44 7.65 16.27 -13.48
C GLY A 44 7.24 14.80 -13.28
N MET A 45 7.00 14.35 -12.05
CA MET A 45 6.59 12.96 -11.79
C MET A 45 5.19 12.67 -12.36
N ASN A 46 5.05 11.51 -13.00
CA ASN A 46 3.79 11.07 -13.60
C ASN A 46 3.11 9.97 -12.76
N PHE A 47 1.78 9.99 -12.73
CA PHE A 47 0.93 9.09 -11.97
C PHE A 47 -0.19 8.51 -12.84
N THR A 48 -0.58 7.27 -12.56
CA THR A 48 -1.71 6.60 -13.21
C THR A 48 -3.07 7.15 -12.76
N GLN A 49 -3.15 7.73 -11.55
CA GLN A 49 -4.41 8.19 -10.97
C GLN A 49 -4.26 9.58 -10.36
N LYS A 50 -5.26 10.45 -10.56
CA LYS A 50 -5.32 11.80 -9.99
C LYS A 50 -5.15 11.79 -8.46
N GLY A 51 -5.85 10.89 -7.76
CA GLY A 51 -5.74 10.80 -6.30
C GLY A 51 -4.34 10.45 -5.80
N ASN A 52 -3.50 9.78 -6.61
CA ASN A 52 -2.11 9.52 -6.26
C ASN A 52 -1.24 10.77 -6.48
N LEU A 53 -1.50 11.54 -7.54
CA LEU A 53 -0.88 12.86 -7.74
C LEU A 53 -1.23 13.81 -6.58
N ASP A 54 -2.51 13.93 -6.20
CA ASP A 54 -2.95 14.80 -5.11
C ASP A 54 -2.31 14.40 -3.77
N LYS A 55 -2.18 13.10 -3.51
CA LYS A 55 -1.45 12.58 -2.34
C LYS A 55 0.04 12.93 -2.42
N HIS A 56 0.66 12.77 -3.59
CA HIS A 56 2.06 13.13 -3.79
C HIS A 56 2.30 14.61 -3.51
N ILE A 57 1.49 15.51 -4.08
CA ILE A 57 1.61 16.95 -3.86
C ILE A 57 1.48 17.27 -2.37
N ARG A 58 0.45 16.76 -1.70
CA ARG A 58 0.25 17.02 -0.27
C ARG A 58 1.41 16.52 0.59
N ARG A 59 1.92 15.32 0.31
CA ARG A 59 2.95 14.70 1.16
C ARG A 59 4.34 15.26 0.91
N ILE A 60 4.68 15.50 -0.35
CA ILE A 60 6.05 15.82 -0.77
C ILE A 60 6.25 17.33 -0.92
N HIS A 61 5.20 18.06 -1.33
CA HIS A 61 5.33 19.47 -1.68
C HIS A 61 4.69 20.43 -0.66
N SER A 62 3.60 20.04 0.02
CA SER A 62 3.03 20.85 1.11
C SER A 62 3.44 20.37 2.51
N GLY A 63 3.89 19.12 2.64
CA GLY A 63 4.25 18.54 3.93
C GLY A 63 3.04 18.22 4.83
N GLU A 64 1.84 18.17 4.26
CA GLU A 64 0.60 17.91 5.00
C GLU A 64 0.61 16.50 5.60
N LYS A 65 0.26 16.40 6.89
CA LYS A 65 0.20 15.15 7.65
C LYS A 65 -1.16 15.03 8.34
N PRO A 66 -2.23 14.66 7.60
CA PRO A 66 -3.59 14.73 8.10
C PRO A 66 -3.96 13.62 9.08
N TYR A 67 -3.08 12.63 9.29
CA TYR A 67 -3.38 11.49 10.15
C TYR A 67 -2.67 11.63 11.50
N SER A 68 -3.39 12.07 12.53
CA SER A 68 -2.87 12.18 13.89
C SER A 68 -3.00 10.87 14.68
N CYS A 69 -2.03 10.56 15.53
CA CYS A 69 -2.14 9.54 16.56
C CYS A 69 -2.84 10.11 17.80
N SER A 70 -3.90 9.46 18.27
CA SER A 70 -4.66 9.90 19.44
C SER A 70 -3.86 9.82 20.74
N GLU A 71 -2.94 8.87 20.86
CA GLU A 71 -2.18 8.62 22.09
C GLU A 71 -1.06 9.65 22.32
N CYS A 72 -0.36 10.06 21.26
CA CYS A 72 0.84 10.90 21.38
C CYS A 72 0.81 12.19 20.54
N GLY A 73 -0.27 12.44 19.80
CA GLY A 73 -0.44 13.63 18.96
C GLY A 73 0.45 13.68 17.70
N MET A 74 1.29 12.66 17.46
CA MET A 74 2.15 12.63 16.27
C MET A 74 1.33 12.57 14.98
N ASN A 75 1.73 13.38 13.99
CA ASN A 75 1.07 13.47 12.69
C ASN A 75 1.81 12.67 11.63
N PHE A 76 1.04 12.01 10.75
CA PHE A 76 1.52 11.15 9.68
C PHE A 76 0.94 11.54 8.32
N ALA A 77 1.74 11.32 7.27
CA ALA A 77 1.36 11.56 5.89
C ALA A 77 0.29 10.59 5.37
N ASP A 78 0.14 9.43 6.02
CA ASP A 78 -0.86 8.41 5.66
C ASP A 78 -1.36 7.57 6.83
N SER A 79 -2.55 6.97 6.63
CA SER A 79 -3.24 6.16 7.63
C SER A 79 -2.46 4.91 8.01
N TRP A 80 -1.74 4.29 7.06
CA TRP A 80 -0.94 3.09 7.31
C TRP A 80 0.27 3.38 8.18
N SER A 81 0.94 4.51 7.96
CA SER A 81 2.07 4.98 8.76
C SER A 81 1.62 5.29 10.18
N ARG A 82 0.47 5.96 10.33
CA ARG A 82 -0.16 6.17 11.64
C ARG A 82 -0.51 4.84 12.32
N LEU A 83 -1.14 3.90 11.60
CA LEU A 83 -1.52 2.60 12.17
C LEU A 83 -0.29 1.81 12.62
N ARG A 84 0.75 1.75 11.78
CA ARG A 84 2.02 1.11 12.10
C ARG A 84 2.68 1.74 13.33
N HIS A 85 2.65 3.05 13.44
CA HIS A 85 3.10 3.74 14.65
C HIS A 85 2.24 3.36 15.85
N TRP A 86 0.91 3.39 15.73
CA TRP A 86 0.02 3.04 16.85
C TRP A 86 0.27 1.63 17.40
N ARG A 87 0.68 0.67 16.56
CA ARG A 87 1.10 -0.67 17.01
C ARG A 87 2.25 -0.66 18.02
N THR A 88 3.09 0.38 18.04
CA THR A 88 4.17 0.48 19.02
C THR A 88 3.66 0.82 20.42
N HIS A 89 2.50 1.47 20.54
CA HIS A 89 1.88 1.75 21.84
C HIS A 89 1.32 0.48 22.48
N ILE A 90 0.70 -0.38 21.66
CA ILE A 90 0.09 -1.63 22.14
C ILE A 90 1.03 -2.84 22.05
N ASN A 91 2.29 -2.64 21.65
CA ASN A 91 3.28 -3.70 21.43
C ASN A 91 2.81 -4.84 20.48
N GLU A 92 1.94 -4.52 19.50
CA GLU A 92 1.42 -5.52 18.56
C GLU A 92 2.50 -5.94 17.56
N LYS A 93 2.74 -7.26 17.47
CA LYS A 93 3.71 -7.87 16.55
C LYS A 93 3.05 -8.97 15.72
N PRO A 94 2.22 -8.60 14.71
CA PRO A 94 1.36 -9.56 14.02
C PRO A 94 2.12 -10.48 13.04
N TYR A 95 3.41 -10.22 12.78
CA TYR A 95 4.19 -11.00 11.84
C TYR A 95 5.13 -11.95 12.58
N ALA A 96 4.81 -13.24 12.60
CA ALA A 96 5.64 -14.26 13.22
C ALA A 96 6.54 -14.98 12.20
N CYS A 97 7.75 -15.31 12.62
CA CYS A 97 8.65 -16.22 11.91
C CYS A 97 8.09 -17.64 12.00
N SER A 98 7.89 -18.32 10.86
CA SER A 98 7.45 -19.71 10.86
C SER A 98 8.53 -20.70 11.30
N VAL A 99 9.80 -20.29 11.34
CA VAL A 99 10.94 -21.16 11.70
C VAL A 99 11.29 -21.06 13.19
N CYS A 100 11.39 -19.84 13.73
CA CYS A 100 11.83 -19.62 15.10
C CYS A 100 10.83 -18.85 15.98
N ASN A 101 9.59 -18.66 15.51
CA ASN A 101 8.49 -17.96 16.23
C ASN A 101 8.77 -16.52 16.69
N LYS A 102 9.90 -15.91 16.30
CA LYS A 102 10.15 -14.49 16.55
C LYS A 102 9.08 -13.63 15.88
N THR A 103 8.53 -12.67 16.63
CA THR A 103 7.47 -11.78 16.15
C THR A 103 7.99 -10.38 15.84
N PHE A 104 7.37 -9.74 14.86
CA PHE A 104 7.75 -8.44 14.32
C PHE A 104 6.52 -7.55 14.15
N SER A 105 6.69 -6.24 14.38
CA SER A 105 5.64 -5.23 14.15
C SER A 105 5.44 -4.88 12.67
N GLN A 106 6.41 -5.24 11.82
CA GLN A 106 6.41 -4.95 10.38
C GLN A 106 6.76 -6.20 9.55
N SER A 107 6.04 -6.38 8.44
CA SER A 107 6.23 -7.52 7.53
C SER A 107 7.60 -7.52 6.87
N ASN A 108 8.13 -6.36 6.50
CA ASN A 108 9.46 -6.25 5.87
C ASN A 108 10.58 -6.70 6.81
N ASN A 109 10.50 -6.36 8.11
CA ASN A 109 11.47 -6.83 9.10
C ASN A 109 11.43 -8.34 9.23
N MET A 110 10.23 -8.92 9.19
CA MET A 110 10.06 -10.37 9.18
C MET A 110 10.67 -11.00 7.91
N LYS A 111 10.35 -10.48 6.72
CA LYS A 111 10.94 -10.96 5.46
C LYS A 111 12.47 -10.85 5.44
N LEU A 112 13.04 -9.79 6.00
CA LEU A 112 14.50 -9.65 6.13
C LEU A 112 15.07 -10.70 7.07
N HIS A 113 14.43 -10.93 8.22
CA HIS A 113 14.82 -11.98 9.16
C HIS A 113 14.78 -13.37 8.53
N MET A 114 13.82 -13.67 7.66
CA MET A 114 13.75 -14.96 6.95
C MET A 114 14.98 -15.25 6.09
N LYS A 115 15.74 -14.24 5.66
CA LYS A 115 16.99 -14.46 4.91
C LYS A 115 18.07 -15.12 5.75
N ILE A 116 18.04 -14.97 7.08
CA ILE A 116 18.99 -15.62 7.98
C ILE A 116 18.79 -17.14 7.92
N HIS A 117 17.53 -17.60 8.01
CA HIS A 117 17.20 -19.03 7.89
C HIS A 117 17.49 -19.62 6.50
N ASN A 118 17.42 -18.79 5.46
CA ASN A 118 17.72 -19.22 4.10
C ASN A 118 19.23 -19.31 3.80
N ASN A 119 20.07 -18.61 4.57
CA ASN A 119 21.53 -18.66 4.44
C ASN A 119 22.18 -19.79 5.27
N ASP A 120 21.44 -20.44 6.16
CA ASP A 120 21.88 -21.61 6.95
C ASP A 120 21.84 -22.95 6.17
N ARG A 121 21.70 -22.92 4.83
CA ARG A 121 21.69 -24.11 3.95
C ARG A 121 22.87 -24.16 2.97
N ARG A 122 24.06 -23.76 3.39
CA ARG A 122 25.28 -23.89 2.57
C ARG A 122 26.38 -24.60 3.34
#